data_AF-A0A8H5P7Q2-F1
#
_entry.id   AF-A0A8H5P7Q2-F1
#
_cell.length_a   1.000
_cell.length_b   1.000
_cell.length_c   1.000
_cell.angle_alpha   90.00
_cell.angle_beta   90.00
_cell.angle_gamma   90.00
#
_symmetry.space_group_name_H-M   'P 1'
#
loop_
_entity.id
_entity.type
_entity.pdbx_description
1 polymer ?
#
loop_
_entity_poly.entity_id
_entity_poly.type
_entity_poly.pdbx_seq_one_letter_code
_entity_poly.pdbx_strand_id
1 'polypeptide(L)'
;MAVLPFIPGINISVLVDGEPATEHIPVPEDFPPLIDATGHQDIAHNRCFIRSLDNTSHAIRFRISSDFTFPRGKTTLIISTYIDGEPFDNRVVQKKALVSTTRGNKEYVGFITYCHRGYADGSSESYEAFFRDIRNPAYQADDGSGISDAESIKALGSIQVSIKVARDCGPGMMGNDEFNDDKRNASLAIDSDALQEHGSGQIHGTTYTRTAETLDMDYLAVDREAHIGNFFFYYQAPPAEGAWFNLQKKFQDDNADKMVHLRSNPNQAPR
;
A
#
# COMPACT_ATOMS: atom_id res chain seq x y z
N MET A 1 21.06 -3.53 5.67
CA MET A 1 20.93 -3.75 7.12
C MET A 1 19.62 -4.50 7.35
N ALA A 2 19.60 -5.54 8.18
CA ALA A 2 18.43 -6.41 8.32
C ALA A 2 17.48 -5.88 9.40
N VAL A 3 16.33 -5.37 8.96
CA VAL A 3 15.15 -5.23 9.82
C VAL A 3 14.69 -6.65 10.16
N LEU A 4 14.73 -7.03 11.43
CA LEU A 4 14.19 -8.33 11.87
C LEU A 4 12.70 -8.37 11.46
N PRO A 5 12.25 -9.43 10.77
CA PRO A 5 10.87 -9.47 10.28
C PRO A 5 9.92 -9.50 11.47
N PHE A 6 9.10 -8.44 11.58
CA PHE A 6 8.10 -8.26 12.63
C PHE A 6 7.11 -9.44 12.68
N ILE A 7 6.82 -10.03 11.51
CA ILE A 7 6.11 -11.30 11.37
C ILE A 7 7.13 -12.34 10.90
N PRO A 8 7.46 -13.37 11.71
CA PRO A 8 8.43 -14.39 11.34
C PRO A 8 8.14 -15.00 9.96
N GLY A 9 9.17 -15.02 9.11
CA GLY A 9 9.11 -15.57 7.76
C GLY A 9 8.39 -14.71 6.72
N ILE A 10 7.99 -13.47 7.02
CA ILE A 10 7.49 -12.52 6.03
C ILE A 10 8.42 -11.30 5.97
N ASN A 11 8.90 -10.98 4.77
CA ASN A 11 9.65 -9.77 4.49
C ASN A 11 8.93 -8.96 3.41
N ILE A 12 8.72 -7.68 3.67
CA ILE A 12 8.12 -6.72 2.75
C ILE A 12 9.19 -5.68 2.42
N SER A 13 9.30 -5.31 1.14
CA SER A 13 10.20 -4.26 0.67
C SER A 13 9.54 -3.48 -0.45
N VAL A 14 9.70 -2.15 -0.47
CA VAL A 14 9.32 -1.33 -1.62
C VAL A 14 10.46 -1.38 -2.65
N LEU A 15 10.10 -1.56 -3.92
CA LEU A 15 10.98 -1.40 -5.06
C LEU A 15 10.75 -0.01 -5.65
N VAL A 16 11.80 0.73 -5.95
CA VAL A 16 11.77 2.03 -6.62
C VAL A 16 12.57 1.87 -7.91
N ASP A 17 11.93 2.08 -9.06
CA ASP A 17 12.50 1.78 -10.38
C ASP A 17 13.01 0.32 -10.50
N GLY A 18 12.25 -0.63 -9.95
CA GLY A 18 12.58 -2.05 -9.95
C GLY A 18 13.63 -2.48 -8.91
N GLU A 19 14.33 -1.56 -8.27
CA GLU A 19 15.37 -1.86 -7.28
C GLU A 19 14.89 -1.69 -5.84
N PRO A 20 15.32 -2.52 -4.87
CA PRO A 20 14.93 -2.36 -3.47
C PRO A 20 15.29 -0.98 -2.93
N ALA A 21 14.28 -0.29 -2.37
CA ALA A 21 14.47 1.01 -1.75
C ALA A 21 15.47 0.93 -0.60
N THR A 22 16.25 2.00 -0.42
CA THR A 22 17.04 2.15 0.79
C THR A 22 16.12 2.58 1.93
N GLU A 23 16.06 1.74 2.96
CA GLU A 23 15.25 1.99 4.16
C GLU A 23 16.06 2.72 5.24
N HIS A 24 15.43 3.70 5.86
CA HIS A 24 15.98 4.48 6.97
C HIS A 24 15.03 4.42 8.16
N ILE A 25 15.55 4.07 9.34
CA ILE A 25 14.76 4.03 10.59
C ILE A 25 15.27 5.18 11.47
N PRO A 26 14.55 6.30 11.56
CA PRO A 26 14.89 7.39 12.47
C PRO A 26 14.42 7.09 13.90
N VAL A 27 14.56 8.06 14.81
CA VAL A 27 14.03 7.90 16.15
C VAL A 27 12.49 7.91 16.13
N PRO A 28 11.79 7.21 17.05
CA PRO A 28 10.34 7.02 16.98
C PRO A 28 9.51 8.30 16.89
N GLU A 29 10.04 9.41 17.41
CA GLU A 29 9.44 10.75 17.44
C GLU A 29 9.43 11.44 16.07
N ASP A 30 10.25 10.98 15.13
CA ASP A 30 10.38 11.54 13.78
C ASP A 30 9.36 10.94 12.80
N PHE A 31 8.66 9.87 13.19
CA PHE A 31 7.59 9.33 12.36
C PHE A 31 6.37 10.26 12.40
N PRO A 32 5.69 10.47 11.27
CA PRO A 32 4.41 11.15 11.28
C PRO A 32 3.38 10.38 12.13
N PRO A 33 2.26 11.02 12.50
CA PRO A 33 1.15 10.33 13.13
C PRO A 33 0.80 9.05 12.38
N LEU A 34 0.62 7.96 13.12
CA LEU A 34 0.29 6.69 12.51
C LEU A 34 -1.17 6.72 12.05
N ILE A 35 -1.38 6.75 10.74
CA ILE A 35 -2.70 6.61 10.12
C ILE A 35 -2.77 5.20 9.56
N ASP A 36 -3.50 4.34 10.26
CA ASP A 36 -3.72 2.96 9.85
C ASP A 36 -5.03 2.88 9.07
N ALA A 37 -4.93 2.73 7.74
CA ALA A 37 -6.07 2.64 6.83
C ALA A 37 -6.97 1.41 7.10
N THR A 38 -6.51 0.46 7.92
CA THR A 38 -7.31 -0.70 8.33
C THR A 38 -8.10 -0.50 9.62
N GLY A 39 -7.86 0.59 10.35
CA GLY A 39 -8.49 0.87 11.64
C GLY A 39 -7.95 0.04 12.82
N HIS A 40 -6.92 -0.78 12.62
CA HIS A 40 -6.40 -1.69 13.65
C HIS A 40 -5.17 -1.16 14.39
N GLN A 41 -5.41 -0.24 15.33
CA GLN A 41 -4.34 0.40 16.11
C GLN A 41 -3.61 -0.53 17.10
N ASP A 42 -4.22 -1.63 17.53
CA ASP A 42 -3.65 -2.57 18.52
C ASP A 42 -2.73 -3.65 17.90
N ILE A 43 -2.47 -3.58 16.61
CA ILE A 43 -1.63 -4.53 15.89
C ILE A 43 -0.26 -3.93 15.73
N ALA A 44 0.81 -4.67 15.96
CA ALA A 44 2.11 -4.04 15.90
C ALA A 44 2.53 -3.68 14.46
N HIS A 45 3.22 -2.53 14.39
CA HIS A 45 3.57 -1.86 13.17
C HIS A 45 5.09 -1.81 13.01
N ASN A 46 5.57 -2.09 11.82
CA ASN A 46 6.94 -1.76 11.42
C ASN A 46 6.90 -0.48 10.59
N ARG A 47 7.84 0.44 10.81
CA ARG A 47 7.84 1.76 10.17
C ARG A 47 9.25 2.09 9.71
N CYS A 48 9.39 2.58 8.49
CA CYS A 48 10.63 3.14 7.98
C CYS A 48 10.36 4.25 6.96
N PHE A 49 11.39 5.03 6.68
CA PHE A 49 11.41 5.94 5.56
C PHE A 49 12.10 5.29 4.36
N ILE A 50 11.60 5.57 3.17
CA ILE A 50 12.19 5.15 1.91
C ILE A 50 12.50 6.35 1.05
N ARG A 51 13.59 6.26 0.29
CA ARG A 51 13.89 7.27 -0.71
C ARG A 51 12.85 7.22 -1.83
N SER A 52 12.32 8.38 -2.19
CA SER A 52 11.42 8.58 -3.33
C SER A 52 12.02 9.61 -4.28
N LEU A 53 11.75 9.46 -5.57
CA LEU A 53 12.20 10.38 -6.61
C LEU A 53 11.01 10.67 -7.53
N ASP A 54 10.81 11.94 -7.88
CA ASP A 54 9.72 12.35 -8.76
C ASP A 54 9.73 11.55 -10.09
N ASN A 55 8.54 11.26 -10.61
CA ASN A 55 8.31 10.50 -11.83
C ASN A 55 8.95 9.10 -11.85
N THR A 56 9.18 8.50 -10.68
CA THR A 56 9.75 7.15 -10.55
C THR A 56 8.67 6.18 -10.10
N SER A 57 8.56 5.03 -10.78
CA SER A 57 7.59 4.01 -10.40
C SER A 57 8.03 3.26 -9.15
N HIS A 58 7.05 2.70 -8.45
CA HIS A 58 7.31 1.84 -7.30
C HIS A 58 6.39 0.63 -7.26
N ALA A 59 6.87 -0.42 -6.62
CA ALA A 59 6.14 -1.68 -6.45
C ALA A 59 6.41 -2.27 -5.07
N ILE A 60 5.49 -3.11 -4.58
CA ILE A 60 5.65 -3.79 -3.30
C ILE A 60 6.10 -5.20 -3.58
N ARG A 61 7.29 -5.59 -3.10
CA ARG A 61 7.77 -6.97 -3.13
C ARG A 61 7.55 -7.60 -1.75
N PHE A 62 7.02 -8.82 -1.76
CA PHE A 62 6.91 -9.63 -0.55
C PHE A 62 7.62 -10.97 -0.76
N ARG A 63 8.35 -11.40 0.28
CA ARG A 63 9.06 -12.68 0.35
C ARG A 63 8.56 -13.43 1.57
N ILE A 64 8.18 -14.68 1.37
CA ILE A 64 7.62 -15.52 2.42
C ILE A 64 8.44 -16.82 2.50
N SER A 65 9.09 -17.04 3.64
CA SER A 65 9.89 -18.23 3.91
C SER A 65 9.06 -19.36 4.54
N SER A 66 9.70 -20.51 4.77
CA SER A 66 9.12 -21.62 5.54
C SER A 66 8.91 -21.31 7.03
N ASP A 67 9.46 -20.20 7.55
CA ASP A 67 9.32 -19.83 8.95
C ASP A 67 7.94 -19.23 9.25
N PHE A 68 7.25 -18.74 8.22
CA PHE A 68 5.88 -18.27 8.38
C PHE A 68 4.94 -19.46 8.57
N THR A 69 4.13 -19.41 9.63
CA THR A 69 3.15 -20.45 9.93
C THR A 69 1.75 -19.87 10.00
N PHE A 70 0.82 -20.51 9.28
CA PHE A 70 -0.59 -20.14 9.34
C PHE A 70 -1.19 -20.47 10.71
N PRO A 71 -1.91 -19.52 11.34
CA PRO A 71 -2.69 -19.82 12.54
C PRO A 71 -3.73 -20.93 12.28
N ARG A 72 -4.13 -21.61 13.35
CA ARG A 72 -5.05 -22.75 13.27
C ARG A 72 -6.35 -22.36 12.56
N GLY A 73 -6.71 -23.13 11.53
CA GLY A 73 -7.95 -22.94 10.79
C GLY A 73 -7.94 -21.83 9.74
N LYS A 74 -6.80 -21.13 9.56
CA LYS A 74 -6.55 -20.20 8.45
C LYS A 74 -5.88 -20.95 7.29
N THR A 75 -6.25 -20.59 6.08
CA THR A 75 -5.79 -21.24 4.84
C THR A 75 -5.27 -20.26 3.81
N THR A 76 -5.33 -18.96 4.11
CA THR A 76 -5.12 -17.89 3.15
C THR A 76 -4.39 -16.74 3.81
N LEU A 77 -3.34 -16.25 3.16
CA LEU A 77 -2.59 -15.04 3.53
C LEU A 77 -3.02 -13.94 2.54
N ILE A 78 -3.34 -12.77 3.05
CA ILE A 78 -3.78 -11.60 2.28
C ILE A 78 -2.78 -10.48 2.58
N ILE A 79 -2.23 -9.88 1.53
CA ILE A 79 -1.27 -8.78 1.60
C ILE A 79 -1.94 -7.61 0.90
N SER A 80 -2.45 -6.66 1.67
CA SER A 80 -3.17 -5.51 1.15
C SER A 80 -2.31 -4.26 1.21
N THR A 81 -2.24 -3.53 0.11
CA THR A 81 -1.47 -2.31 -0.02
C THR A 81 -2.41 -1.12 -0.05
N TYR A 82 -2.03 -0.09 0.70
CA TYR A 82 -2.64 1.22 0.69
C TYR A 82 -1.56 2.23 0.38
N ILE A 83 -1.86 3.20 -0.46
CA ILE A 83 -0.94 4.22 -0.92
C ILE A 83 -1.61 5.56 -0.69
N ASP A 84 -0.92 6.44 0.03
CA ASP A 84 -1.40 7.76 0.41
C ASP A 84 -2.74 7.72 1.15
N GLY A 85 -2.96 6.67 1.95
CA GLY A 85 -4.21 6.40 2.69
C GLY A 85 -5.28 5.67 1.90
N GLU A 86 -5.17 5.62 0.58
CA GLU A 86 -6.15 5.00 -0.31
C GLU A 86 -5.82 3.53 -0.57
N PRO A 87 -6.80 2.61 -0.56
CA PRO A 87 -6.51 1.23 -0.91
C PRO A 87 -6.10 1.10 -2.39
N PHE A 88 -4.97 0.43 -2.61
CA PHE A 88 -4.34 0.32 -3.93
C PHE A 88 -4.67 -1.01 -4.60
N ASP A 89 -4.18 -2.10 -4.03
CA ASP A 89 -4.43 -3.46 -4.50
C ASP A 89 -4.04 -4.46 -3.41
N ASN A 90 -4.28 -5.74 -3.63
CA ASN A 90 -3.80 -6.77 -2.75
C ASN A 90 -3.44 -8.08 -3.46
N ARG A 91 -2.78 -8.95 -2.71
CA ARG A 91 -2.41 -10.29 -3.16
C ARG A 91 -2.83 -11.32 -2.13
N VAL A 92 -3.31 -12.45 -2.64
CA VAL A 92 -3.75 -13.55 -1.80
C VAL A 92 -2.97 -14.80 -2.13
N VAL A 93 -2.32 -15.35 -1.09
CA VAL A 93 -1.49 -16.53 -1.17
C VAL A 93 -2.17 -17.66 -0.40
N GLN A 94 -2.57 -18.71 -1.11
CA GLN A 94 -3.14 -19.90 -0.47
C GLN A 94 -2.06 -20.70 0.26
N LYS A 95 -2.42 -21.24 1.43
CA LYS A 95 -1.55 -22.07 2.26
C LYS A 95 -0.95 -23.25 1.49
N LYS A 96 -1.73 -23.92 0.64
CA LYS A 96 -1.25 -25.06 -0.17
C LYS A 96 -0.15 -24.63 -1.14
N ALA A 97 -0.35 -23.51 -1.84
CA ALA A 97 0.64 -22.96 -2.75
C ALA A 97 1.90 -22.54 -1.99
N LEU A 98 1.74 -21.80 -0.89
CA LEU A 98 2.88 -21.36 -0.08
C LEU A 98 3.71 -22.54 0.42
N VAL A 99 3.09 -23.52 1.08
CA VAL A 99 3.76 -24.70 1.62
C VAL A 99 4.44 -25.52 0.54
N SER A 100 3.92 -25.53 -0.68
CA SER A 100 4.57 -26.19 -1.82
C SER A 100 5.80 -25.42 -2.28
N THR A 101 5.70 -24.10 -2.44
CA THR A 101 6.78 -23.24 -2.92
C THR A 101 7.94 -23.13 -1.94
N THR A 102 7.66 -23.07 -0.64
CA THR A 102 8.70 -22.90 0.39
C THR A 102 9.41 -24.20 0.80
N ARG A 103 9.11 -25.33 0.13
CA ARG A 103 9.82 -26.60 0.38
C ARG A 103 11.32 -26.47 0.08
N GLY A 104 12.14 -27.02 0.97
CA GLY A 104 13.60 -27.04 0.82
C GLY A 104 14.23 -25.66 1.03
N ASN A 105 13.72 -24.87 1.98
CA ASN A 105 14.19 -23.53 2.34
C ASN A 105 14.15 -22.52 1.18
N LYS A 106 13.23 -22.74 0.22
CA LYS A 106 12.90 -21.75 -0.80
C LYS A 106 11.95 -20.71 -0.22
N GLU A 107 11.86 -19.58 -0.89
CA GLU A 107 10.92 -18.52 -0.56
C GLU A 107 9.87 -18.40 -1.66
N TYR A 108 8.65 -18.07 -1.26
CA TYR A 108 7.65 -17.54 -2.15
C TYR A 108 7.92 -16.06 -2.35
N VAL A 109 8.09 -15.62 -3.59
CA VAL A 109 8.31 -14.22 -3.94
C VAL A 109 7.14 -13.74 -4.79
N GLY A 110 6.55 -12.61 -4.40
CA GLY A 110 5.48 -11.98 -5.16
C GLY A 110 5.61 -10.46 -5.18
N PHE A 111 4.84 -9.84 -6.06
CA PHE A 111 4.89 -8.40 -6.34
C PHE A 111 3.48 -7.83 -6.45
N ILE A 112 3.32 -6.59 -6.00
CA ILE A 112 2.16 -5.72 -6.23
C ILE A 112 2.70 -4.50 -6.98
N THR A 113 2.63 -4.56 -8.30
CA THR A 113 3.16 -3.51 -9.20
C THR A 113 2.05 -2.61 -9.72
N TYR A 114 0.87 -3.19 -9.95
CA TYR A 114 -0.24 -2.52 -10.58
C TYR A 114 -1.46 -2.55 -9.67
N CYS A 115 -2.26 -1.50 -9.72
CA CYS A 115 -3.62 -1.49 -9.22
C CYS A 115 -4.55 -2.01 -10.31
N HIS A 116 -5.34 -3.02 -9.98
CA HIS A 116 -6.33 -3.60 -10.88
C HIS A 116 -7.71 -3.05 -10.60
N ARG A 117 -8.39 -2.62 -11.67
CA ARG A 117 -9.76 -2.09 -11.62
C ARG A 117 -10.62 -2.93 -12.55
N GLY A 118 -11.63 -3.59 -12.00
CA GLY A 118 -12.68 -4.26 -12.78
C GLY A 118 -13.91 -3.36 -12.87
N TYR A 119 -14.51 -3.27 -14.05
CA TYR A 119 -15.71 -2.46 -14.28
C TYR A 119 -16.95 -3.36 -14.42
N ALA A 120 -18.13 -2.79 -14.16
CA ALA A 120 -19.40 -3.50 -14.24
C ALA A 120 -19.72 -4.04 -15.64
N ASP A 121 -19.11 -3.48 -16.69
CA ASP A 121 -19.21 -3.97 -18.07
C ASP A 121 -18.31 -5.19 -18.36
N GLY A 122 -17.57 -5.67 -17.37
CA GLY A 122 -16.65 -6.81 -17.47
C GLY A 122 -15.28 -6.44 -18.02
N SER A 123 -15.02 -5.16 -18.34
CA SER A 123 -13.68 -4.69 -18.70
C SER A 123 -12.79 -4.56 -17.46
N SER A 124 -11.48 -4.60 -17.66
CA SER A 124 -10.51 -4.36 -16.61
C SER A 124 -9.36 -3.47 -17.10
N GLU A 125 -8.83 -2.67 -16.18
CA GLU A 125 -7.69 -1.80 -16.42
C GLU A 125 -6.65 -1.97 -15.30
N SER A 126 -5.38 -1.76 -15.65
CA SER A 126 -4.27 -1.84 -14.72
C SER A 126 -3.51 -0.51 -14.70
N TYR A 127 -3.16 -0.06 -13.51
CA TYR A 127 -2.51 1.23 -13.29
C TYR A 127 -1.20 1.06 -12.53
N GLU A 128 -0.12 1.66 -13.03
CA GLU A 128 1.17 1.70 -12.36
C GLU A 128 1.29 2.97 -11.50
N ALA A 129 1.86 2.82 -10.31
CA ALA A 129 2.03 3.89 -9.33
C ALA A 129 3.38 4.61 -9.50
N PHE A 130 3.35 5.94 -9.50
CA PHE A 130 4.52 6.80 -9.62
C PHE A 130 4.55 7.84 -8.51
N PHE A 131 5.72 8.06 -7.92
CA PHE A 131 5.91 9.21 -7.03
C PHE A 131 5.79 10.51 -7.83
N ARG A 132 5.17 11.51 -7.22
CA ARG A 132 5.01 12.85 -7.79
C ARG A 132 5.30 13.95 -6.81
N ASP A 133 6.00 14.98 -7.28
CA ASP A 133 6.19 16.23 -6.54
C ASP A 133 4.89 17.03 -6.41
N ILE A 134 4.27 16.94 -5.23
CA ILE A 134 2.99 17.61 -4.92
C ILE A 134 3.13 19.12 -4.75
N ARG A 135 4.36 19.64 -4.75
CA ARG A 135 4.62 21.09 -4.77
C ARG A 135 4.50 21.66 -6.18
N ASN A 136 4.43 20.80 -7.20
CA ASN A 136 4.23 21.26 -8.57
C ASN A 136 2.83 21.89 -8.69
N PRO A 137 2.72 23.14 -9.18
CA PRO A 137 1.44 23.82 -9.34
C PRO A 137 0.40 23.06 -10.18
N ALA A 138 0.84 22.15 -11.06
CA ALA A 138 -0.07 21.31 -11.84
C ALA A 138 -0.91 20.34 -10.99
N TYR A 139 -0.49 20.08 -9.76
CA TYR A 139 -1.16 19.22 -8.78
C TYR A 139 -1.76 20.01 -7.61
N GLN A 140 -1.71 21.34 -7.68
CA GLN A 140 -2.26 22.24 -6.68
C GLN A 140 -3.55 22.86 -7.20
N ALA A 141 -4.56 22.88 -6.34
CA ALA A 141 -5.85 23.50 -6.60
C ALA A 141 -6.06 24.62 -5.58
N ASP A 142 -6.41 25.81 -6.06
CA ASP A 142 -6.67 26.98 -5.21
C ASP A 142 -8.18 27.23 -5.02
N ASP A 143 -9.03 26.37 -5.60
CA ASP A 143 -10.49 26.50 -5.60
C ASP A 143 -11.20 25.47 -4.70
N GLY A 144 -10.45 24.71 -3.90
CA GLY A 144 -11.01 23.65 -3.06
C GLY A 144 -11.40 22.38 -3.82
N SER A 145 -11.13 22.29 -5.13
CA SER A 145 -11.47 21.10 -5.94
C SER A 145 -10.53 19.91 -5.73
N GLY A 146 -9.40 20.14 -5.06
CA GLY A 146 -8.43 19.10 -4.70
C GLY A 146 -8.77 18.36 -3.41
N ILE A 147 -7.93 17.39 -3.06
CA ILE A 147 -7.90 16.74 -1.75
C ILE A 147 -7.73 17.85 -0.71
N SER A 148 -8.73 18.00 0.16
CA SER A 148 -8.81 19.10 1.13
C SER A 148 -9.10 18.60 2.55
N ASP A 149 -9.48 17.33 2.71
CA ASP A 149 -9.72 16.76 4.04
C ASP A 149 -8.40 16.44 4.76
N ALA A 150 -8.37 16.71 6.06
CA ALA A 150 -7.17 16.60 6.87
C ALA A 150 -6.61 15.17 6.94
N GLU A 151 -7.45 14.14 6.89
CA GLU A 151 -7.02 12.75 6.98
C GLU A 151 -6.28 12.31 5.72
N SER A 152 -6.84 12.59 4.54
CA SER A 152 -6.21 12.30 3.26
C SER A 152 -4.90 13.07 3.10
N ILE A 153 -4.86 14.35 3.48
CA ILE A 153 -3.62 15.15 3.45
C ILE A 153 -2.54 14.56 4.35
N LYS A 154 -2.88 14.12 5.56
CA LYS A 154 -1.91 13.51 6.50
C LYS A 154 -1.44 12.13 6.04
N ALA A 155 -2.24 11.41 5.26
CA ALA A 155 -1.88 10.09 4.74
C ALA A 155 -0.97 10.16 3.51
N LEU A 156 -0.94 11.29 2.79
CA LEU A 156 -0.03 11.53 1.67
C LEU A 156 1.42 11.23 2.05
N GLY A 157 2.14 10.60 1.14
CA GLY A 157 3.55 10.28 1.33
C GLY A 157 3.77 8.95 2.04
N SER A 158 2.83 8.01 1.98
CA SER A 158 2.93 6.74 2.71
C SER A 158 2.45 5.53 1.91
N ILE A 159 3.18 4.42 2.03
CA ILE A 159 2.72 3.08 1.63
C ILE A 159 2.50 2.26 2.91
N GLN A 160 1.28 1.78 3.10
CA GLN A 160 0.96 0.79 4.12
C GLN A 160 0.78 -0.58 3.47
N VAL A 161 1.41 -1.61 4.04
CA VAL A 161 1.22 -3.01 3.66
C VAL A 161 0.68 -3.77 4.86
N SER A 162 -0.58 -4.16 4.77
CA SER A 162 -1.32 -4.92 5.77
C SER A 162 -1.23 -6.42 5.49
N ILE A 163 -0.88 -7.19 6.52
CA ILE A 163 -0.76 -8.65 6.45
C ILE A 163 -1.88 -9.31 7.22
N LYS A 164 -2.75 -10.03 6.54
CA LYS A 164 -3.92 -10.68 7.13
C LYS A 164 -3.96 -12.16 6.82
N VAL A 165 -4.58 -12.93 7.70
CA VAL A 165 -4.84 -14.35 7.50
C VAL A 165 -6.31 -14.66 7.64
N ALA A 166 -6.83 -15.43 6.71
CA ALA A 166 -8.23 -15.80 6.65
C ALA A 166 -8.40 -17.28 6.31
N ARG A 167 -9.64 -17.73 6.34
CA ARG A 167 -10.03 -19.04 5.80
C ARG A 167 -10.68 -18.82 4.43
N ASP A 168 -10.25 -19.64 3.49
CA ASP A 168 -10.80 -19.74 2.13
C ASP A 168 -12.19 -20.38 2.19
N CYS A 169 -13.18 -19.72 1.58
CA CYS A 169 -14.55 -20.19 1.49
C CYS A 169 -14.96 -20.58 0.06
N GLY A 170 -14.04 -20.53 -0.91
CA GLY A 170 -14.28 -20.79 -2.32
C GLY A 170 -14.32 -19.51 -3.19
N PRO A 171 -14.80 -19.62 -4.45
CA PRO A 171 -14.88 -18.50 -5.36
C PRO A 171 -15.68 -17.35 -4.76
N GLY A 172 -15.10 -16.15 -4.80
CA GLY A 172 -15.81 -14.92 -4.45
C GLY A 172 -16.58 -14.39 -5.65
N MET A 173 -17.65 -13.66 -5.39
CA MET A 173 -18.18 -12.71 -6.36
C MET A 173 -17.53 -11.36 -6.09
N MET A 174 -17.26 -10.59 -7.14
CA MET A 174 -16.95 -9.17 -6.97
C MET A 174 -18.09 -8.56 -6.17
N GLY A 175 -17.80 -7.96 -5.03
CA GLY A 175 -18.79 -7.14 -4.35
C GLY A 175 -19.25 -6.03 -5.31
N ASN A 176 -20.42 -5.44 -5.05
CA ASN A 176 -20.61 -4.06 -5.49
C ASN A 176 -19.53 -3.28 -4.76
N ASP A 177 -18.41 -3.07 -5.43
CA ASP A 177 -17.33 -2.32 -4.87
C ASP A 177 -17.85 -0.88 -4.78
N GLU A 178 -18.22 -0.45 -3.58
CA GLU A 178 -18.43 0.96 -3.26
C GLU A 178 -17.08 1.70 -3.19
N PHE A 179 -15.98 1.16 -3.73
CA PHE A 179 -15.03 2.00 -4.46
C PHE A 179 -15.76 2.70 -5.60
N ASN A 180 -16.43 3.78 -5.24
CA ASN A 180 -17.05 4.71 -6.14
C ASN A 180 -15.96 5.43 -6.95
N ASP A 181 -15.48 4.78 -8.00
CA ASP A 181 -14.57 5.35 -8.99
C ASP A 181 -15.36 6.11 -10.08
N ASP A 182 -16.27 7.00 -9.69
CA ASP A 182 -16.50 8.19 -10.51
C ASP A 182 -15.16 8.94 -10.80
N LYS A 183 -14.09 8.61 -10.04
CA LYS A 183 -12.69 9.00 -10.23
C LYS A 183 -11.93 8.13 -11.25
N ARG A 184 -12.44 8.02 -12.49
CA ARG A 184 -11.68 7.50 -13.65
C ARG A 184 -10.29 8.13 -13.86
N ASN A 185 -10.03 9.23 -13.17
CA ASN A 185 -8.73 9.84 -12.93
C ASN A 185 -8.82 10.50 -11.55
N ALA A 186 -8.38 9.85 -10.48
CA ALA A 186 -7.97 10.62 -9.31
C ALA A 186 -6.70 11.37 -9.72
N SER A 187 -6.86 12.48 -10.45
CA SER A 187 -5.78 13.43 -10.62
C SER A 187 -5.34 13.80 -9.22
N LEU A 188 -4.04 13.65 -8.94
CA LEU A 188 -3.45 14.16 -7.71
C LEU A 188 -3.58 15.68 -7.78
N ALA A 189 -4.73 16.19 -7.35
CA ALA A 189 -5.04 17.60 -7.20
C ALA A 189 -5.25 17.80 -5.71
N ILE A 190 -4.45 18.65 -5.10
CA ILE A 190 -4.38 18.85 -3.67
C ILE A 190 -4.70 20.31 -3.42
N ASP A 191 -5.58 20.58 -2.47
CA ASP A 191 -5.87 21.94 -2.06
C ASP A 191 -4.64 22.58 -1.40
N SER A 192 -4.20 23.71 -1.93
CA SER A 192 -2.98 24.39 -1.49
C SER A 192 -3.03 24.80 -0.01
N ASP A 193 -4.18 25.31 0.44
CA ASP A 193 -4.39 25.79 1.81
C ASP A 193 -4.46 24.61 2.79
N ALA A 194 -5.18 23.53 2.42
CA ALA A 194 -5.27 22.31 3.21
C ALA A 194 -3.91 21.61 3.34
N LEU A 195 -3.09 21.57 2.27
CA LEU A 195 -1.74 21.05 2.33
C LEU A 195 -0.84 21.88 3.26
N GLN A 196 -1.02 23.20 3.27
CA GLN A 196 -0.28 24.08 4.19
C GLN A 196 -0.74 23.91 5.65
N GLU A 197 -2.04 23.72 5.88
CA GLU A 197 -2.62 23.60 7.22
C GLU A 197 -2.37 22.23 7.85
N HIS A 198 -2.53 21.15 7.08
CA HIS A 198 -2.53 19.77 7.57
C HIS A 198 -1.29 18.98 7.17
N GLY A 199 -0.47 19.51 6.25
CA GLY A 199 0.74 18.85 5.78
C GLY A 199 1.77 18.63 6.89
N SER A 200 2.44 17.50 6.83
CA SER A 200 3.47 17.06 7.77
C SER A 200 4.90 17.11 7.17
N GLY A 201 5.08 17.92 6.12
CA GLY A 201 6.35 18.05 5.41
C GLY A 201 6.54 17.05 4.26
N GLN A 202 5.49 16.30 3.89
CA GLN A 202 5.51 15.51 2.66
C GLN A 202 5.68 16.40 1.42
N ILE A 203 6.47 15.92 0.48
CA ILE A 203 6.74 16.60 -0.80
C ILE A 203 6.48 15.69 -1.99
N HIS A 204 6.27 14.40 -1.74
CA HIS A 204 5.81 13.46 -2.76
C HIS A 204 4.47 12.84 -2.34
N GLY A 205 3.61 12.62 -3.33
CA GLY A 205 2.44 11.75 -3.28
C GLY A 205 2.49 10.78 -4.46
N THR A 206 1.38 10.14 -4.77
CA THR A 206 1.30 9.12 -5.82
C THR A 206 0.32 9.51 -6.92
N THR A 207 0.73 9.28 -8.16
CA THR A 207 -0.18 9.27 -9.31
C THR A 207 -0.18 7.91 -9.97
N TYR A 208 -1.23 7.66 -10.74
CA TYR A 208 -1.47 6.41 -11.41
C TYR A 208 -1.47 6.62 -12.92
N THR A 209 -0.70 5.82 -13.65
CA THR A 209 -0.72 5.82 -15.11
C THR A 209 -1.29 4.50 -15.61
N ARG A 210 -2.29 4.57 -16.48
CA ARG A 210 -2.85 3.38 -17.12
C ARG A 210 -1.79 2.66 -17.93
N THR A 211 -1.74 1.35 -17.80
CA THR A 211 -0.82 0.47 -18.52
C THR A 211 -1.58 -0.40 -19.54
N ALA A 212 -0.84 -1.01 -20.47
CA ALA A 212 -1.36 -2.01 -21.39
C ALA A 212 -1.43 -3.42 -20.78
N GLU A 213 -0.95 -3.59 -19.55
CA GLU A 213 -0.91 -4.88 -18.87
C GLU A 213 -2.32 -5.33 -18.48
N THR A 214 -2.69 -6.52 -18.93
CA THR A 214 -3.92 -7.18 -18.50
C THR A 214 -3.56 -8.34 -17.59
N LEU A 215 -4.06 -8.29 -16.35
CA LEU A 215 -3.91 -9.37 -15.40
C LEU A 215 -5.22 -10.16 -15.28
N ASP A 216 -5.09 -11.48 -15.30
CA ASP A 216 -6.19 -12.41 -15.09
C ASP A 216 -6.40 -12.56 -13.57
N MET A 217 -7.55 -12.07 -13.09
CA MET A 217 -7.84 -11.89 -11.67
C MET A 217 -9.04 -12.76 -11.26
N ASP A 218 -8.86 -13.55 -10.20
CA ASP A 218 -9.94 -14.33 -9.58
C ASP A 218 -10.26 -13.79 -8.19
N TYR A 219 -11.54 -13.56 -7.93
CA TYR A 219 -12.02 -13.15 -6.62
C TYR A 219 -12.14 -14.35 -5.68
N LEU A 220 -11.75 -14.17 -4.42
CA LEU A 220 -11.87 -15.19 -3.38
C LEU A 220 -12.73 -14.68 -2.23
N ALA A 221 -13.73 -15.48 -1.86
CA ALA A 221 -14.44 -15.26 -0.62
C ALA A 221 -13.63 -15.82 0.55
N VAL A 222 -13.51 -15.02 1.61
CA VAL A 222 -12.83 -15.42 2.84
C VAL A 222 -13.72 -15.20 4.06
N ASP A 223 -13.54 -16.03 5.09
CA ASP A 223 -14.12 -15.82 6.42
C ASP A 223 -13.04 -15.75 7.49
N ARG A 224 -13.46 -15.32 8.69
CA ARG A 224 -12.61 -15.25 9.89
C ARG A 224 -11.31 -14.54 9.55
N GLU A 225 -11.35 -13.30 9.09
CA GLU A 225 -10.14 -12.54 8.90
C GLU A 225 -9.45 -12.29 10.26
N ALA A 226 -8.13 -12.33 10.27
CA ALA A 226 -7.34 -11.85 11.39
C ALA A 226 -6.15 -11.08 10.84
N HIS A 227 -6.02 -9.85 11.25
CA HIS A 227 -4.90 -9.00 10.91
C HIS A 227 -3.74 -9.30 11.85
N ILE A 228 -2.54 -9.49 11.30
CA ILE A 228 -1.37 -10.00 12.04
C ILE A 228 -0.15 -9.08 11.99
N GLY A 229 -0.23 -7.98 11.25
CA GLY A 229 0.81 -6.95 11.23
C GLY A 229 0.68 -5.96 10.08
N ASN A 230 1.39 -4.85 10.22
CA ASN A 230 1.46 -3.79 9.22
C ASN A 230 2.92 -3.34 9.02
N PHE A 231 3.23 -2.96 7.79
CA PHE A 231 4.47 -2.29 7.41
C PHE A 231 4.12 -0.93 6.84
N PHE A 232 4.76 0.13 7.33
CA PHE A 232 4.61 1.49 6.82
C PHE A 232 5.93 1.98 6.25
N PHE A 233 5.86 2.51 5.04
CA PHE A 233 6.97 3.13 4.33
C PHE A 233 6.61 4.58 4.05
N TYR A 234 7.33 5.52 4.63
CA TYR A 234 7.11 6.95 4.43
C TYR A 234 8.07 7.50 3.37
N TYR A 235 7.57 8.29 2.43
CA TYR A 235 8.38 8.81 1.33
C TYR A 235 9.27 9.94 1.82
N GLN A 236 10.55 9.83 1.50
CA GLN A 236 11.50 10.91 1.71
C GLN A 236 12.18 11.23 0.39
N ALA A 237 12.03 12.44 -0.14
CA ALA A 237 12.88 12.84 -1.26
C ALA A 237 14.33 13.00 -0.78
N PRO A 238 15.33 12.99 -1.66
CA PRO A 238 16.65 13.47 -1.30
C PRO A 238 16.54 14.93 -0.82
N PRO A 239 17.35 15.38 0.14
CA PRO A 239 17.44 16.81 0.43
C PRO A 239 17.90 17.52 -0.85
N ALA A 240 16.96 18.20 -1.54
CA ALA A 240 17.32 19.18 -2.55
C ALA A 240 18.04 20.35 -1.86
N GLU A 241 18.95 21.05 -2.54
CA GLU A 241 19.43 22.34 -2.05
C GLU A 241 18.21 23.26 -1.84
N GLY A 242 17.90 23.59 -0.59
CA GLY A 242 16.71 24.35 -0.20
C GLY A 242 15.52 23.52 0.31
N ALA A 243 15.57 22.18 0.29
CA ALA A 243 14.56 21.33 0.93
C ALA A 243 14.93 21.07 2.40
N TRP A 244 14.37 21.88 3.28
CA TRP A 244 14.42 21.67 4.72
C TRP A 244 13.18 20.83 5.07
N PHE A 245 13.40 19.57 5.47
CA PHE A 245 12.33 18.76 6.06
C PHE A 245 11.86 19.44 7.34
N ASN A 246 10.63 19.96 7.34
CA ASN A 246 10.00 20.48 8.55
C ASN A 246 9.42 19.32 9.36
N LEU A 247 10.27 18.70 10.20
CA LEU A 247 9.81 17.90 11.33
C LEU A 247 9.20 18.85 12.37
N GLN A 248 7.88 18.86 12.57
CA GLN A 248 7.27 19.51 13.74
C GLN A 248 6.15 18.72 14.43
N LYS A 249 6.09 18.95 15.75
CA LYS A 249 5.27 18.30 16.79
C LYS A 249 3.82 18.80 16.83
N LYS A 250 2.83 17.91 16.63
CA LYS A 250 1.59 17.70 17.44
C LYS A 250 0.34 17.27 16.61
N PHE A 251 -0.49 16.43 17.26
CA PHE A 251 -1.98 16.27 17.19
C PHE A 251 -2.64 15.03 16.50
N GLN A 252 -3.21 14.17 17.40
CA GLN A 252 -4.48 13.37 17.50
C GLN A 252 -5.69 13.73 16.59
N ASP A 253 -6.79 12.96 16.42
CA ASP A 253 -7.18 11.52 16.58
C ASP A 253 -8.55 11.22 15.87
N ASP A 254 -8.99 9.95 16.01
CA ASP A 254 -10.34 9.28 15.99
C ASP A 254 -11.31 9.28 14.79
N ASN A 255 -11.29 8.20 14.00
CA ASN A 255 -12.36 7.16 13.88
C ASN A 255 -12.32 6.46 12.51
N ALA A 256 -11.89 5.18 12.45
CA ALA A 256 -11.92 4.40 11.22
C ALA A 256 -12.41 2.95 11.46
N ASP A 257 -13.72 2.73 11.25
CA ASP A 257 -14.40 1.43 11.26
C ASP A 257 -15.04 1.22 9.86
N LYS A 258 -14.62 0.24 9.01
CA LYS A 258 -15.49 -0.40 7.95
C LYS A 258 -14.97 -1.58 7.02
N MET A 259 -13.69 -1.95 6.90
CA MET A 259 -13.13 -3.30 6.50
C MET A 259 -13.67 -4.18 5.29
N VAL A 260 -13.06 -4.18 4.06
CA VAL A 260 -13.22 -5.17 2.90
C VAL A 260 -11.97 -5.29 1.94
N HIS A 261 -11.67 -6.45 1.25
CA HIS A 261 -10.43 -6.74 0.40
C HIS A 261 -10.56 -7.70 -0.87
N LEU A 262 -9.71 -7.52 -1.92
CA LEU A 262 -9.53 -8.24 -3.24
C LEU A 262 -8.56 -9.50 -3.32
N ARG A 263 -8.31 -10.12 -4.51
CA ARG A 263 -7.31 -11.21 -4.80
C ARG A 263 -6.84 -11.26 -6.28
N SER A 264 -5.57 -11.62 -6.54
CA SER A 264 -5.06 -12.00 -7.88
C SER A 264 -4.87 -13.51 -8.11
N ASN A 265 -4.90 -13.95 -9.38
CA ASN A 265 -4.70 -15.35 -9.76
C ASN A 265 -3.24 -15.70 -10.11
N PRO A 266 -2.64 -16.80 -9.60
CA PRO A 266 -1.19 -17.07 -9.73
C PRO A 266 -0.77 -17.83 -11.00
N ASN A 267 -1.64 -18.05 -11.99
CA ASN A 267 -1.39 -19.06 -13.03
C ASN A 267 -0.89 -18.56 -14.40
N GLN A 268 -0.56 -17.28 -14.57
CA GLN A 268 0.11 -16.81 -15.80
C GLN A 268 1.18 -15.77 -15.44
N ALA A 269 2.46 -16.17 -15.53
CA ALA A 269 3.55 -15.21 -15.64
C ALA A 269 3.49 -14.56 -17.03
N PRO A 270 3.80 -13.26 -17.17
CA PRO A 270 3.97 -12.65 -18.48
C PRO A 270 5.09 -13.39 -19.22
N ARG A 271 4.86 -13.72 -20.49
CA ARG A 271 5.89 -14.23 -21.41
C ARG A 271 6.74 -13.09 -21.93
#